data_AF-A0A7R9T8Q6-F1
#
_entry.id   AF-A0A7R9T8Q6-F1
#
_cell.length_a   1.000
_cell.length_b   1.000
_cell.length_c   1.000
_cell.angle_alpha   90.00
_cell.angle_beta   90.00
_cell.angle_gamma   90.00
#
_symmetry.space_group_name_H-M   'P 1'
#
loop_
_entity.id
_entity.type
_entity.pdbx_description
1 polymer ?
#
loop_
_entity_poly.entity_id
_entity_poly.type
_entity_poly.pdbx_seq_one_letter_code
_entity_poly.pdbx_strand_id
1 'polypeptide(L)'
;VTDYDDRALVVVTQVAKLGLVFHAAGGSVERGGGDGGNLPGHYAPKLRALSGGGRKDDELVQAVASRVVQVVRGAGVDKPVIVSMGLEKAFREMDALRGMARVCGDFAAEALSGVVPPSSAAVSAAT
;
A
#
# COMPACT_ATOMS: atom_id res chain seq x y z
N VAL A 1 9.08 2.50 -1.53
CA VAL A 1 8.08 1.75 -2.33
C VAL A 1 8.73 1.36 -3.63
N THR A 2 8.46 0.18 -4.15
CA THR A 2 9.05 -0.28 -5.42
C THR A 2 7.95 -0.86 -6.30
N ASP A 3 7.89 -0.38 -7.52
CA ASP A 3 6.92 -0.79 -8.52
C ASP A 3 7.53 -1.86 -9.44
N TYR A 4 7.00 -3.09 -9.41
CA TYR A 4 7.38 -4.18 -10.32
C TYR A 4 6.25 -4.45 -11.32
N ASP A 5 6.54 -5.09 -12.44
CA ASP A 5 5.54 -5.37 -13.48
C ASP A 5 4.30 -6.12 -12.94
N ASP A 6 4.51 -7.08 -12.05
CA ASP A 6 3.46 -7.98 -11.53
C ASP A 6 2.94 -7.61 -10.14
N ARG A 7 3.62 -6.70 -9.41
CA ARG A 7 3.28 -6.33 -8.03
C ARG A 7 3.90 -5.01 -7.57
N ALA A 8 3.39 -4.46 -6.48
CA ALA A 8 4.08 -3.40 -5.73
C ALA A 8 4.66 -3.97 -4.43
N LEU A 9 5.87 -3.54 -4.07
CA LEU A 9 6.51 -3.85 -2.80
C LEU A 9 6.60 -2.59 -1.93
N VAL A 10 6.08 -2.69 -0.73
CA VAL A 10 6.20 -1.65 0.30
C VAL A 10 6.97 -2.24 1.48
N VAL A 11 8.11 -1.64 1.78
CA VAL A 11 8.91 -2.00 2.96
C VAL A 11 8.86 -0.84 3.93
N VAL A 12 8.29 -1.12 5.10
CA VAL A 12 8.29 -0.23 6.24
C VAL A 12 9.15 -0.89 7.32
N THR A 13 10.34 -0.35 7.57
CA THR A 13 11.31 -0.95 8.48
C THR A 13 11.81 0.05 9.50
N GLN A 14 11.95 -0.42 10.74
CA GLN A 14 12.73 0.20 11.79
C GLN A 14 13.83 -0.78 12.21
N VAL A 15 15.03 -0.24 12.49
CA VAL A 15 16.19 -1.03 12.98
C VAL A 15 16.55 -2.18 12.04
N ALA A 16 16.39 -1.98 10.73
CA ALA A 16 16.72 -2.96 9.68
C ALA A 16 16.02 -4.33 9.81
N LYS A 17 14.83 -4.39 10.42
CA LYS A 17 14.01 -5.61 10.51
C LYS A 17 12.96 -5.63 9.40
N LEU A 18 12.75 -6.78 8.77
CA LEU A 18 11.64 -6.99 7.81
C LEU A 18 10.28 -7.10 8.52
N GLY A 19 10.25 -7.79 9.67
CA GLY A 19 9.05 -7.97 10.48
C GLY A 19 7.98 -8.84 9.82
N LEU A 20 6.70 -8.47 9.98
CA LEU A 20 5.56 -9.21 9.42
C LEU A 20 5.35 -8.84 7.96
N VAL A 21 5.16 -9.85 7.10
CA VAL A 21 4.89 -9.63 5.68
C VAL A 21 3.44 -9.97 5.37
N PHE A 22 2.76 -9.05 4.69
CA PHE A 22 1.38 -9.19 4.25
C PHE A 22 1.30 -9.14 2.72
N HIS A 23 0.34 -9.87 2.19
CA HIS A 23 -0.02 -9.87 0.78
C HIS A 23 -1.47 -9.43 0.62
N ALA A 24 -1.69 -8.42 -0.21
CA ALA A 24 -2.99 -8.02 -0.71
C ALA A 24 -3.09 -8.44 -2.18
N ALA A 25 -4.02 -9.33 -2.51
CA ALA A 25 -4.23 -9.79 -3.88
C ALA A 25 -4.61 -8.63 -4.81
N GLY A 26 -4.15 -8.67 -6.06
CA GLY A 26 -4.50 -7.68 -7.08
C GLY A 26 -6.01 -7.60 -7.31
N GLY A 27 -6.45 -6.45 -7.80
CA GLY A 27 -7.86 -6.14 -7.95
C GLY A 27 -8.06 -4.66 -7.71
N SER A 28 -8.68 -4.01 -8.69
CA SER A 28 -9.16 -2.65 -8.54
C SER A 28 -10.09 -2.58 -7.33
N VAL A 29 -10.32 -1.39 -6.79
CA VAL A 29 -11.31 -1.17 -5.75
C VAL A 29 -12.67 -1.61 -6.30
N GLU A 30 -13.01 -2.89 -6.17
CA GLU A 30 -14.34 -3.37 -6.49
C GLU A 30 -15.24 -2.69 -5.47
N ARG A 31 -16.00 -1.69 -5.95
CA ARG A 31 -17.26 -1.26 -5.34
C ARG A 31 -18.25 -2.44 -5.40
N GLY A 32 -17.93 -3.54 -4.73
CA GLY A 32 -18.71 -4.77 -4.71
C GLY A 32 -19.60 -4.80 -3.49
N GLY A 33 -20.91 -4.83 -3.72
CA GLY A 33 -21.97 -4.64 -2.75
C GLY A 33 -22.04 -5.68 -1.63
N GLY A 34 -22.66 -5.23 -0.53
CA GLY A 34 -22.93 -6.01 0.67
C GLY A 34 -23.50 -5.09 1.73
N ASP A 35 -24.79 -5.28 1.96
CA ASP A 35 -25.72 -4.65 2.91
C ASP A 35 -25.10 -4.16 4.25
N GLY A 36 -25.51 -2.98 4.69
CA GLY A 36 -25.22 -2.45 6.04
C GLY A 36 -24.23 -1.28 6.13
N GLY A 37 -24.67 -0.06 5.79
CA GLY A 37 -24.25 1.18 6.48
C GLY A 37 -22.79 1.64 6.37
N ASN A 38 -22.02 1.21 5.37
CA ASN A 38 -20.62 1.61 5.26
C ASN A 38 -20.47 2.91 4.45
N LEU A 39 -19.86 3.93 5.05
CA LEU A 39 -19.59 5.24 4.45
C LEU A 39 -18.84 5.11 3.11
N PRO A 40 -19.16 5.92 2.08
CA PRO A 40 -18.46 5.89 0.80
C PRO A 40 -16.98 6.24 1.00
N GLY A 41 -16.08 5.27 0.80
CA GLY A 41 -14.63 5.48 0.84
C GLY A 41 -13.81 4.51 1.70
N HIS A 42 -14.43 3.60 2.45
CA HIS A 42 -13.70 2.65 3.31
C HIS A 42 -13.73 1.21 2.77
N TYR A 43 -12.94 0.93 1.74
CA TYR A 43 -12.60 -0.45 1.35
C TYR A 43 -11.39 -0.92 2.17
N ALA A 44 -11.57 -1.85 3.10
CA ALA A 44 -10.45 -2.49 3.80
C ALA A 44 -9.90 -3.65 2.94
N PRO A 45 -8.71 -3.53 2.33
CA PRO A 45 -8.14 -4.61 1.54
C PRO A 45 -7.91 -5.84 2.41
N LYS A 46 -8.37 -7.00 1.93
CA LYS A 46 -8.13 -8.29 2.58
C LYS A 46 -6.64 -8.61 2.51
N LEU A 47 -6.01 -8.73 3.67
CA LEU A 47 -4.60 -9.08 3.80
C LEU A 47 -4.43 -10.53 4.20
N ARG A 48 -3.49 -11.21 3.56
CA ARG A 48 -2.98 -12.52 3.98
C ARG A 48 -1.57 -12.34 4.52
N ALA A 49 -1.34 -12.73 5.78
CA ALA A 49 0.01 -12.79 6.32
C ALA A 49 0.81 -13.91 5.62
N LEU A 50 2.02 -13.58 5.14
CA LEU A 50 2.94 -14.49 4.45
C LEU A 50 4.07 -14.99 5.35
N SER A 51 4.54 -14.16 6.28
CA SER A 51 5.59 -14.53 7.23
C SER A 51 5.28 -13.95 8.62
N GLY A 52 5.77 -14.65 9.66
CA GLY A 52 5.50 -14.31 11.05
C GLY A 52 5.32 -15.55 11.90
N GLY A 53 6.37 -16.38 12.01
CA GLY A 53 6.39 -17.49 12.95
C GLY A 53 6.11 -16.97 14.37
N GLY A 54 4.91 -17.22 14.88
CA GLY A 54 4.50 -16.95 16.26
C GLY A 54 3.79 -15.62 16.56
N ARG A 55 3.51 -14.74 15.58
CA ARG A 55 2.75 -13.49 15.81
C ARG A 55 1.64 -13.30 14.78
N LYS A 56 0.73 -14.27 14.73
CA LYS A 56 -0.46 -14.22 13.86
C LYS A 56 -1.46 -13.12 14.26
N ASP A 57 -1.35 -12.58 15.47
CA ASP A 57 -2.45 -11.83 16.11
C ASP A 57 -2.09 -10.37 16.41
N ASP A 58 -1.22 -9.76 15.59
CA ASP A 58 -0.92 -8.33 15.74
C ASP A 58 -1.90 -7.49 14.92
N GLU A 59 -3.15 -7.45 15.39
CA GLU A 59 -4.27 -6.77 14.72
C GLU A 59 -3.94 -5.32 14.37
N LEU A 60 -3.17 -4.63 15.22
CA LEU A 60 -2.70 -3.27 14.97
C LEU A 60 -1.77 -3.20 13.76
N VAL A 61 -0.77 -4.08 13.68
CA VAL A 61 0.16 -4.11 12.54
C VAL A 61 -0.59 -4.48 11.25
N GLN A 62 -1.56 -5.39 11.33
CA GLN A 62 -2.41 -5.75 10.20
C GLN A 62 -3.33 -4.59 9.76
N ALA A 63 -3.95 -3.87 10.69
CA ALA A 63 -4.79 -2.71 10.39
C ALA A 63 -3.98 -1.61 9.69
N VAL A 64 -2.75 -1.39 10.14
CA VAL A 64 -1.82 -0.42 9.57
C VAL A 64 -1.34 -0.86 8.19
N ALA A 65 -0.96 -2.13 8.01
CA ALA A 65 -0.64 -2.68 6.70
C ALA A 65 -1.83 -2.52 5.74
N SER A 66 -3.06 -2.74 6.22
CA SER A 66 -4.28 -2.57 5.42
C SER A 66 -4.45 -1.12 4.99
N ARG A 67 -4.20 -0.17 5.90
CA ARG A 67 -4.22 1.26 5.59
C ARG A 67 -3.14 1.65 4.58
N VAL A 68 -1.93 1.12 4.70
CA VAL A 68 -0.85 1.36 3.71
C VAL A 68 -1.27 0.86 2.33
N VAL A 69 -1.86 -0.34 2.23
CA VAL A 69 -2.37 -0.85 0.95
C VAL A 69 -3.48 0.04 0.39
N GLN A 70 -4.42 0.53 1.21
CA GLN A 70 -5.46 1.46 0.75
C GLN A 70 -4.85 2.72 0.12
N VAL A 71 -3.86 3.30 0.78
CA VAL A 71 -3.19 4.51 0.31
C VAL A 71 -2.47 4.26 -1.01
N VAL A 72 -1.73 3.15 -1.11
CA VAL A 72 -1.01 2.76 -2.33
C VAL A 72 -1.96 2.49 -3.50
N ARG A 73 -3.08 1.80 -3.25
CA ARG A 73 -4.13 1.60 -4.27
C ARG A 73 -4.81 2.89 -4.68
N GLY A 74 -5.09 3.78 -3.71
CA GLY A 74 -5.64 5.10 -3.97
C GLY A 74 -4.73 5.99 -4.84
N ALA A 75 -3.43 5.68 -4.87
CA ALA A 75 -2.46 6.31 -5.76
C ALA A 75 -2.38 5.67 -7.16
N GLY A 76 -3.22 4.68 -7.49
CA GLY A 76 -3.32 4.08 -8.83
C GLY A 76 -2.69 2.70 -8.99
N VAL A 77 -2.31 2.02 -7.90
CA VAL A 77 -1.77 0.65 -7.98
C VAL A 77 -2.89 -0.39 -7.97
N ASP A 78 -3.20 -0.96 -9.14
CA ASP A 78 -4.24 -2.02 -9.27
C ASP A 78 -3.71 -3.46 -9.12
N LYS A 79 -2.38 -3.62 -9.04
CA LYS A 79 -1.70 -4.92 -8.95
C LYS A 79 -1.55 -5.42 -7.49
N PRO A 80 -1.21 -6.70 -7.28
CA PRO A 80 -0.93 -7.23 -5.95
C PRO A 80 0.08 -6.36 -5.17
N VAL A 81 -0.16 -6.18 -3.87
CA VAL A 81 0.72 -5.40 -2.99
C VAL A 81 1.28 -6.30 -1.90
N ILE A 82 2.60 -6.33 -1.79
CA ILE A 82 3.32 -6.97 -0.69
C ILE A 82 3.79 -5.88 0.26
N VAL A 83 3.44 -6.00 1.54
CA VAL A 83 3.82 -5.04 2.58
C VAL A 83 4.62 -5.74 3.67
N SER A 84 5.86 -5.30 3.89
CA SER A 84 6.70 -5.72 5.00
C SER A 84 6.65 -4.68 6.12
N MET A 85 6.35 -5.10 7.34
CA MET A 85 6.15 -4.24 8.52
C MET A 85 7.12 -4.65 9.64
N GLY A 86 8.29 -4.00 9.65
CA GLY A 86 9.33 -4.14 10.66
C GLY A 86 9.24 -3.08 11.75
N LEU A 87 8.10 -2.98 12.43
CA LEU A 87 7.88 -1.96 13.47
C LEU A 87 8.27 -2.47 14.86
N GLU A 88 8.91 -1.61 15.64
CA GLU A 88 9.12 -1.88 17.06
C GLU A 88 7.83 -1.68 17.86
N LYS A 89 7.70 -2.38 19.00
CA LYS A 89 6.48 -2.31 19.83
C LYS A 89 6.19 -0.89 20.35
N ALA A 90 7.24 -0.11 20.61
CA ALA A 90 7.15 1.28 21.07
C ALA A 90 6.55 2.21 19.99
N PHE A 91 6.50 1.80 18.73
CA PHE A 91 6.06 2.64 17.61
C PHE A 91 4.61 2.39 17.18
N ARG A 92 3.78 1.84 18.08
CA ARG A 92 2.38 1.49 17.83
C ARG A 92 1.39 2.52 18.35
N GLU A 93 1.87 3.71 18.68
CA GLU A 93 1.00 4.85 18.99
C GLU A 93 0.25 5.30 17.72
N MET A 94 -1.03 5.64 17.88
CA MET A 94 -1.91 5.95 16.75
C MET A 94 -1.38 7.10 15.86
N ASP A 95 -0.72 8.10 16.44
CA ASP A 95 -0.20 9.24 15.68
C ASP A 95 1.02 8.84 14.83
N ALA A 96 1.91 8.00 15.36
CA ALA A 96 3.02 7.44 14.60
C ALA A 96 2.53 6.60 13.42
N LEU A 97 1.49 5.78 13.65
CA LEU A 97 0.88 4.94 12.63
C LEU A 97 0.19 5.77 11.52
N ARG A 98 -0.49 6.87 11.88
CA ARG A 98 -1.09 7.81 10.93
C ARG A 98 -0.02 8.53 10.10
N GLY A 99 1.02 9.06 10.75
CA GLY A 99 2.14 9.71 10.07
C GLY A 99 2.81 8.79 9.06
N MET A 100 3.02 7.54 9.44
CA MET A 100 3.60 6.52 8.56
C MET A 100 2.72 6.19 7.35
N ALA A 101 1.41 6.04 7.53
CA ALA A 101 0.49 5.81 6.42
C ALA A 101 0.50 6.96 5.41
N ARG A 102 0.62 8.21 5.88
CA ARG A 102 0.76 9.40 5.03
C ARG A 102 2.06 9.36 4.23
N VAL A 103 3.19 9.14 4.91
CA VAL A 103 4.51 9.02 4.28
C VAL A 103 4.53 7.92 3.22
N CYS A 104 3.91 6.77 3.49
CA CYS A 104 3.79 5.70 2.49
C CYS A 104 3.04 6.15 1.22
N GLY A 105 2.05 7.04 1.36
CA GLY A 105 1.32 7.61 0.22
C GLY A 105 2.16 8.57 -0.60
N ASP A 106 2.92 9.44 0.05
CA ASP A 106 3.84 10.36 -0.63
C ASP A 106 4.89 9.57 -1.44
N PHE A 107 5.50 8.55 -0.84
CA PHE A 107 6.44 7.66 -1.54
C PHE A 107 5.80 6.79 -2.61
N ALA A 108 4.53 6.40 -2.45
CA ALA A 108 3.81 5.68 -3.49
C ALA A 108 3.55 6.60 -4.69
N ALA A 109 3.08 7.81 -4.47
CA ALA A 109 2.88 8.80 -5.53
C ALA A 109 4.20 9.12 -6.26
N GLU A 110 5.30 9.27 -5.53
CA GLU A 110 6.63 9.45 -6.13
C GLU A 110 7.04 8.25 -6.99
N ALA A 111 6.98 7.03 -6.44
CA ALA A 111 7.35 5.81 -7.15
C ALA A 111 6.49 5.56 -8.41
N LEU A 112 5.25 6.04 -8.43
CA LEU A 112 4.30 5.86 -9.53
C LEU A 112 4.29 7.00 -10.55
N SER A 113 4.75 8.20 -10.17
CA SER A 113 4.88 9.36 -11.07
C SER A 113 6.09 9.25 -12.02
N GLY A 114 6.86 8.16 -11.93
CA GLY A 114 8.05 7.88 -12.72
C GLY A 114 7.84 7.23 -14.10
N VAL A 115 6.63 7.07 -14.63
CA VAL A 115 6.41 6.57 -16.01
C VAL A 115 5.51 7.52 -16.81
N VAL A 116 6.18 8.53 -17.38
CA VAL A 116 6.01 9.24 -18.68
C VAL A 116 6.48 10.68 -18.46
N PRO A 117 7.72 11.08 -18.83
CA PRO A 117 7.92 12.46 -19.25
C PRO A 117 7.00 12.72 -20.45
N PRO A 118 6.30 13.86 -20.58
CA PRO A 118 5.58 14.16 -21.81
C PRO A 118 6.58 14.07 -22.96
N SER A 119 6.39 13.08 -23.83
CA SER A 119 7.08 13.00 -25.10
C SER A 119 6.88 14.33 -25.82
N SER A 120 7.95 15.11 -25.96
CA SER A 120 8.02 16.27 -26.84
C SER A 120 8.14 15.86 -28.32
N ALA A 121 7.57 14.72 -28.72
CA ALA A 121 7.65 14.21 -30.07
C ALA A 121 6.28 13.69 -30.54
N ALA A 122 5.39 14.62 -30.92
CA ALA A 122 4.41 14.45 -32.00
C ALA A 122 3.62 15.75 -32.22
N VAL A 123 4.27 16.80 -32.72
CA VAL A 123 3.59 17.76 -33.61
C VAL A 123 4.43 17.84 -34.88
N SER A 124 4.28 16.82 -35.72
CA SER A 124 4.56 16.90 -37.14
C SER A 124 3.25 16.64 -37.87
N ALA A 125 2.56 17.72 -38.24
CA ALA A 125 1.68 17.81 -39.41
C ALA A 125 0.97 19.17 -39.41
N ALA A 126 1.59 20.17 -40.04
CA ALA A 126 0.87 21.24 -40.72
C ALA A 126 1.76 21.69 -41.87
N THR A 127 1.65 20.96 -42.98
CA THR A 127 1.99 21.45 -44.32
C THR A 127 0.77 22.18 -44.84
#